data_AF-A0A9E5JW63-F1
#
_entry.id   AF-A0A9E5JW63-F1
#
_cell.length_a   1.000
_cell.length_b   1.000
_cell.length_c   1.000
_cell.angle_alpha   90.00
_cell.angle_beta   90.00
_cell.angle_gamma   90.00
#
_symmetry.space_group_name_H-M   'P 1'
#
loop_
_entity.id
_entity.type
_entity.pdbx_description
1 polymer ?
#
loop_
_entity_poly.entity_id
_entity_poly.type
_entity_poly.pdbx_seq_one_letter_code
_entity_poly.pdbx_strand_id
1 'polypeptide(L)' 'MGVPTVSIFVQAYNTAPYLRRCLESVLALRGPWEREILVIDDASR' A
#
# COMPACT_ATOMS: atom_id res chain seq x y z
N MET A 1 -12.64 21.98 -7.34
CA MET A 1 -12.06 21.13 -6.28
C MET A 1 -10.93 20.34 -6.90
N GLY A 2 -9.74 20.32 -6.30
CA GLY A 2 -8.59 19.58 -6.84
C GLY A 2 -8.74 18.06 -6.63
N VAL A 3 -7.93 17.28 -7.36
CA VAL A 3 -7.83 15.83 -7.14
C VAL A 3 -7.10 15.61 -5.80
N PRO A 4 -7.71 14.95 -4.79
CA PRO A 4 -7.05 14.70 -3.52
C PRO A 4 -5.94 13.64 -3.67
N THR A 5 -4.91 13.75 -2.85
CA THR A 5 -3.87 12.74 -2.72
C THR A 5 -4.18 11.83 -1.53
N VAL A 6 -4.05 10.52 -1.70
CA VAL A 6 -4.22 9.50 -0.66
C VAL A 6 -2.92 8.73 -0.48
N SER A 7 -2.33 8.80 0.72
CA SER A 7 -1.16 7.98 1.09
C SER A 7 -1.63 6.71 1.82
N ILE A 8 -1.19 5.55 1.33
CA ILE A 8 -1.53 4.23 1.86
C ILE A 8 -0.29 3.63 2.51
N PHE A 9 -0.40 3.33 3.80
CA PHE A 9 0.69 2.78 4.62
C PHE A 9 0.47 1.28 4.79
N VAL A 10 1.35 0.46 4.21
CA VAL A 10 1.36 -0.99 4.36
C VAL A 10 2.46 -1.36 5.36
N GLN A 11 2.06 -1.63 6.60
CA GLN A 11 2.99 -2.10 7.64
C GLN A 11 3.26 -3.60 7.47
N ALA A 12 4.53 -3.99 7.42
CA ALA A 12 4.96 -5.35 7.15
C ALA A 12 5.95 -5.84 8.21
N TYR A 13 5.66 -6.97 8.84
CA TYR A 13 6.58 -7.70 9.72
C TYR A 13 6.48 -9.20 9.44
N ASN A 14 7.50 -9.79 8.83
CA ASN A 14 7.51 -11.20 8.43
C ASN A 14 6.29 -11.62 7.57
N THR A 15 5.76 -10.70 6.76
CA THR A 15 4.55 -10.92 5.95
C THR A 15 4.84 -11.34 4.52
N ALA A 16 6.07 -11.80 4.20
CA ALA A 16 6.46 -12.20 2.86
C ALA A 16 5.44 -13.11 2.13
N PRO A 17 4.80 -14.11 2.79
CA PRO A 17 3.78 -14.95 2.13
C PRO A 17 2.53 -14.19 1.67
N TYR A 18 2.22 -13.05 2.29
CA TYR A 18 0.99 -12.29 2.07
C TYR A 18 1.24 -10.96 1.34
N LEU A 19 2.46 -10.44 1.40
CA LEU A 19 2.80 -9.10 0.95
C LEU A 19 2.45 -8.90 -0.53
N ARG A 20 2.75 -9.89 -1.37
CA ARG A 20 2.40 -9.83 -2.81
C ARG A 20 0.90 -9.64 -3.04
N ARG A 21 0.07 -10.51 -2.43
CA ARG A 21 -1.39 -10.45 -2.58
C ARG A 21 -1.96 -9.14 -2.03
N CYS A 22 -1.41 -8.65 -0.92
CA CYS A 22 -1.78 -7.36 -0.34
C CYS A 22 -1.52 -6.23 -1.35
N LEU A 23 -0.30 -6.14 -1.89
CA LEU A 23 0.08 -5.11 -2.85
C LEU A 23 -0.72 -5.19 -4.15
N GLU A 24 -0.98 -6.39 -4.67
CA GLU A 24 -1.87 -6.59 -5.84
C GLU A 24 -3.27 -6.01 -5.59
N SER A 25 -3.84 -6.25 -4.39
CA SER A 25 -5.15 -5.68 -4.02
C SER A 25 -5.12 -4.16 -3.87
N VAL A 26 -4.08 -3.60 -3.27
CA VAL A 26 -3.94 -2.15 -3.07
C VAL A 26 -3.75 -1.45 -4.43
N LEU A 27 -2.92 -2.02 -5.31
CA LEU A 27 -2.70 -1.52 -6.67
C LEU A 27 -3.98 -1.62 -7.54
N ALA A 28 -4.88 -2.55 -7.24
CA ALA A 28 -6.16 -2.67 -7.93
C ALA A 28 -7.19 -1.59 -7.53
N LEU A 29 -6.98 -0.85 -6.43
CA LEU A 29 -7.89 0.23 -6.03
C LEU A 29 -8.02 1.28 -7.13
N ARG A 30 -9.23 1.86 -7.27
CA ARG A 30 -9.56 2.93 -8.22
C ARG A 30 -10.41 3.98 -7.50
N GLY A 31 -10.23 5.24 -7.86
CA GLY A 31 -11.08 6.33 -7.40
C GLY A 31 -10.57 7.69 -7.88
N PRO A 32 -11.30 8.78 -7.58
CA PRO A 32 -10.97 10.12 -8.04
C PRO A 32 -9.88 10.76 -7.18
N TRP A 33 -8.71 10.14 -7.10
CA TRP A 33 -7.57 10.55 -6.28
C TRP A 33 -6.24 10.09 -6.88
N GLU A 34 -5.19 10.84 -6.60
CA GLU A 34 -3.81 10.39 -6.79
C GLU A 34 -3.38 9.58 -5.58
N ARG A 35 -2.45 8.63 -5.77
CA ARG A 35 -2.03 7.73 -4.69
C ARG A 35 -0.55 7.53 -4.54
N GLU A 36 -0.15 7.42 -3.29
CA GLU A 36 1.17 7.02 -2.84
C GLU A 36 1.03 5.76 -1.98
N ILE A 37 1.94 4.79 -2.13
CA ILE A 37 1.95 3.56 -1.35
C ILE A 37 3.33 3.43 -0.71
N LEU A 38 3.37 3.38 0.62
CA LEU A 38 4.59 3.14 1.38
C LEU A 38 4.51 1.77 2.04
N VAL A 39 5.49 0.91 1.76
CA VAL A 39 5.66 -0.34 2.50
C VAL A 39 6.67 -0.08 3.60
N ILE A 40 6.23 -0.22 4.84
CA ILE A 40 7.06 -0.02 6.03
C ILE A 40 7.43 -1.40 6.56
N ASP A 41 8.68 -1.78 6.36
CA ASP A 41 9.24 -3.00 6.93
C ASP A 41 9.67 -2.76 8.38
N ASP A 42 9.05 -3.48 9.31
CA ASP A 42 9.33 -3.45 10.74
C ASP A 42 10.45 -4.45 11.09
N ALA A 43 11.57 -4.37 10.38
CA ALA A 43 12.72 -5.28 10.53
C ALA A 43 12.36 -6.78 10.39
N SER A 44 11.76 -7.14 9.26
CA SER A 44 11.52 -8.55 8.91
C SER A 44 12.82 -9.36 8.86
N ARG A 45 12.71 -10.68 9.08
CA ARG A 45 13.83 -11.64 9.09
C ARG A 45 13.91 -12.46 7.81
#